data_AF-A0A2N2P805-F1
#
_entry.id   AF-A0A2N2P805-F1
#
_cell.length_a   1.000
_cell.length_b   1.000
_cell.length_c   1.000
_cell.angle_alpha   90.00
_cell.angle_beta   90.00
_cell.angle_gamma   90.00
#
_symmetry.space_group_name_H-M   'P 1'
#
loop_
_entity.id
_entity.type
_entity.pdbx_description
1 polymer ?
#
loop_
_entity_poly.entity_id
_entity_poly.type
_entity_poly.pdbx_seq_one_letter_code
_entity_poly.pdbx_strand_id
1 'polypeptide(L)'
;MKQNLLLLLIVLGIIIIFGGFVYDVLFAGIPYQDPTPAMLASYNFHSQIASIIRWIGVGICTISGMAIITRWLMKKDHKQGA
;
A
#
# COMPACT_ATOMS: atom_id res chain seq x y z
N MET A 1 -6.48 5.04 22.71
CA MET A 1 -7.07 4.11 21.72
C MET A 1 -6.93 4.57 20.26
N LYS A 2 -7.30 5.81 19.89
CA LYS A 2 -7.34 6.23 18.46
C LYS A 2 -5.98 6.28 17.73
N GLN A 3 -4.86 6.38 18.44
CA GLN A 3 -3.51 6.34 17.83
C GLN A 3 -3.07 4.92 17.49
N ASN A 4 -3.33 3.95 18.39
CA ASN A 4 -3.01 2.54 18.15
C ASN A 4 -3.79 1.98 16.94
N LEU A 5 -5.02 2.46 16.74
CA LEU A 5 -5.80 2.12 15.54
C LEU A 5 -5.14 2.61 14.25
N LEU A 6 -4.65 3.86 14.21
CA LEU A 6 -3.97 4.40 13.02
C LEU A 6 -2.65 3.66 12.75
N LEU A 7 -1.91 3.32 13.80
CA LEU A 7 -0.70 2.50 13.68
C LEU A 7 -1.02 1.09 13.15
N LEU A 8 -2.10 0.48 13.64
CA LEU A 8 -2.56 -0.83 13.16
C LEU A 8 -2.94 -0.77 11.68
N LEU A 9 -3.61 0.31 11.24
CA LEU A 9 -3.92 0.52 9.82
C LEU A 9 -2.66 0.66 8.96
N ILE A 10 -1.61 1.32 9.46
CA ILE A 10 -0.33 1.41 8.76
C ILE A 10 0.30 0.01 8.62
N VAL A 11 0.35 -0.77 9.70
CA VAL A 11 0.87 -2.15 9.66
C VAL A 11 0.06 -3.01 8.69
N LEU A 12 -1.27 -2.89 8.70
CA LEU A 12 -2.15 -3.58 7.76
C LEU A 12 -1.88 -3.16 6.31
N GLY A 13 -1.72 -1.87 6.04
CA GLY A 13 -1.37 -1.36 4.72
C GLY A 13 -0.02 -1.90 4.22
N ILE A 14 0.98 -1.99 5.10
CA ILE A 14 2.28 -2.61 4.79
C ILE A 14 2.10 -4.08 4.42
N ILE A 15 1.33 -4.85 5.21
CA ILE A 15 1.03 -6.26 4.92
C ILE A 15 0.36 -6.41 3.55
N ILE A 16 -0.58 -5.54 3.21
CA ILE A 16 -1.26 -5.54 1.90
C ILE A 16 -0.27 -5.26 0.76
N ILE A 17 0.64 -4.28 0.92
CA ILE A 17 1.68 -3.98 -0.09
C ILE A 17 2.56 -5.21 -0.33
N PHE A 18 3.07 -5.82 0.75
CA PHE A 18 3.87 -7.03 0.63
C PHE A 18 3.09 -8.21 0.06
N GLY A 19 1.81 -8.35 0.41
CA GLY A 19 0.93 -9.34 -0.19
C GLY A 19 0.78 -9.15 -1.71
N GLY A 20 0.61 -7.91 -2.17
CA GLY A 20 0.58 -7.58 -3.60
C GLY A 20 1.90 -7.87 -4.31
N PHE A 21 3.04 -7.61 -3.66
CA PHE A 21 4.36 -7.98 -4.19
C PHE A 21 4.54 -9.50 -4.30
N VAL A 22 4.19 -10.25 -3.25
CA VAL A 22 4.25 -11.71 -3.24
C VAL A 22 3.34 -12.29 -4.33
N TYR A 23 2.13 -11.73 -4.50
CA TYR A 23 1.23 -12.12 -5.58
C TYR A 23 1.85 -11.88 -6.96
N ASP A 24 2.47 -10.72 -7.19
CA ASP A 24 3.15 -10.40 -8.46
C ASP A 24 4.23 -11.45 -8.79
N VAL A 25 5.09 -11.75 -7.81
CA VAL A 25 6.18 -12.71 -7.97
C VAL A 25 5.67 -14.14 -8.22
N LEU A 26 4.59 -14.55 -7.54
CA LEU A 26 4.06 -15.90 -7.67
C LEU A 26 3.25 -16.12 -8.97
N PHE A 27 2.53 -15.10 -9.45
CA PHE A 27 1.58 -15.25 -10.58
C PHE A 27 2.04 -14.56 -11.87
N ALA A 28 2.56 -13.34 -11.81
CA ALA A 28 3.12 -12.68 -13.00
C ALA A 28 4.54 -13.18 -13.26
N GLY A 29 5.31 -13.42 -12.19
CA GLY A 29 6.69 -13.86 -12.29
C GLY A 29 7.59 -12.78 -12.90
N ILE A 30 8.67 -13.23 -13.55
CA ILE A 30 9.55 -12.36 -14.34
C ILE A 30 9.04 -12.28 -15.79
N PRO A 31 9.06 -11.10 -16.43
CA PRO A 31 8.66 -10.99 -17.81
C PRO A 31 9.56 -11.85 -18.71
N TYR A 32 8.93 -12.65 -19.58
CA TYR A 32 9.63 -13.43 -20.59
C TYR A 32 10.30 -12.49 -21.61
N GLN A 33 11.47 -12.89 -22.11
CA GLN A 33 12.22 -12.09 -23.10
C GLN A 33 11.50 -12.01 -24.45
N ASP A 34 10.91 -13.12 -24.91
CA ASP A 34 10.11 -13.18 -26.15
C ASP A 34 8.71 -13.76 -25.86
N PRO A 35 7.79 -12.97 -25.27
CA PRO A 35 6.47 -13.46 -24.91
C PRO A 35 5.57 -13.61 -26.15
N THR A 36 4.84 -14.73 -26.24
CA THR A 36 3.70 -14.80 -27.17
C THR A 36 2.60 -13.84 -26.71
N PRO A 37 1.68 -13.42 -27.60
CA PRO A 37 0.59 -12.52 -27.22
C PRO A 37 -0.26 -13.03 -26.05
N ALA A 38 -0.47 -14.35 -25.96
CA ALA A 38 -1.19 -14.98 -24.86
C ALA A 38 -0.42 -14.89 -23.53
N MET A 39 0.90 -15.11 -23.55
CA MET A 39 1.74 -14.97 -22.35
C MET A 39 1.80 -13.52 -21.87
N LEU A 40 1.90 -12.56 -22.80
CA LEU A 40 1.90 -11.14 -22.47
C LEU A 40 0.56 -10.69 -21.84
N ALA A 41 -0.57 -11.17 -22.38
CA ALA A 41 -1.89 -10.87 -21.83
C ALA A 41 -2.05 -11.40 -20.39
N SER A 42 -1.61 -12.64 -20.14
CA SER A 42 -1.65 -13.24 -18.80
C SER A 42 -0.74 -12.50 -17.81
N TYR A 43 0.48 -12.15 -18.22
CA TYR A 43 1.40 -11.35 -17.41
C TYR A 43 0.78 -10.00 -17.03
N ASN A 44 0.27 -9.26 -18.01
CA ASN A 44 -0.33 -7.94 -17.79
C ASN A 44 -1.53 -8.02 -16.84
N PHE A 45 -2.35 -9.07 -16.97
CA PHE A 45 -3.49 -9.29 -16.08
C PHE A 45 -3.06 -9.47 -14.62
N HIS A 46 -2.12 -10.38 -14.35
CA HIS A 46 -1.64 -10.62 -12.98
C HIS A 46 -0.87 -9.43 -12.41
N SER A 47 -0.05 -8.77 -13.24
CA SER A 47 0.68 -7.57 -12.82
C SER A 47 -0.26 -6.39 -12.49
N GLN A 48 -1.37 -6.25 -13.23
CA GLN A 48 -2.39 -5.24 -12.93
C GLN A 48 -3.11 -5.53 -11.61
N ILE A 49 -3.46 -6.79 -11.32
CA ILE A 49 -4.02 -7.18 -10.02
C ILE A 49 -3.04 -6.87 -8.89
N ALA A 50 -1.78 -7.29 -9.02
CA ALA A 50 -0.74 -7.00 -8.05
C ALA A 50 -0.58 -5.49 -7.81
N SER A 51 -0.61 -4.69 -8.88
CA SER A 51 -0.54 -3.23 -8.83
C SER A 51 -1.70 -2.63 -8.04
N ILE A 52 -2.94 -3.06 -8.31
CA ILE A 52 -4.13 -2.59 -7.59
C ILE A 52 -4.00 -2.89 -6.08
N ILE A 53 -3.59 -4.11 -5.72
CA ILE A 53 -3.39 -4.51 -4.32
C ILE A 53 -2.36 -3.60 -3.65
N ARG A 54 -1.21 -3.37 -4.30
CA ARG A 54 -0.17 -2.47 -3.78
C ARG A 54 -0.68 -1.04 -3.60
N TRP A 55 -1.40 -0.49 -4.58
CA TRP A 55 -1.94 0.87 -4.50
C TRP A 55 -2.98 1.03 -3.39
N ILE A 56 -3.80 0.03 -3.13
CA ILE A 56 -4.71 0.03 -1.97
C ILE A 56 -3.91 0.12 -0.67
N GLY A 57 -2.87 -0.71 -0.52
CA GLY A 57 -2.02 -0.69 0.67
C GLY A 57 -1.29 0.65 0.86
N VAL A 58 -0.75 1.24 -0.22
CA VAL A 58 -0.15 2.59 -0.20
C VAL A 58 -1.17 3.64 0.22
N GLY A 59 -2.40 3.58 -0.30
CA GLY A 59 -3.49 4.48 0.08
C GLY A 59 -3.80 4.42 1.57
N ILE A 60 -3.94 3.21 2.13
CA ILE A 60 -4.18 3.00 3.56
C ILE A 60 -3.05 3.60 4.40
N CYS A 61 -1.79 3.32 4.05
CA CYS A 61 -0.62 3.86 4.75
C CYS A 61 -0.58 5.39 4.71
N THR A 62 -0.85 5.98 3.54
CA THR A 62 -0.76 7.43 3.32
C THR A 62 -1.85 8.16 4.10
N ILE A 63 -3.10 7.73 3.99
CA ILE A 63 -4.23 8.34 4.72
C ILE A 63 -4.01 8.23 6.24
N SER A 64 -3.58 7.06 6.71
CA SER A 64 -3.34 6.83 8.15
C SER A 64 -2.16 7.68 8.65
N GLY A 65 -1.07 7.78 7.88
CA GLY A 65 0.08 8.63 8.19
C GLY A 65 -0.29 10.12 8.23
N MET A 66 -1.03 10.61 7.24
CA MET A 66 -1.53 11.99 7.22
C MET A 66 -2.44 12.29 8.42
N ALA A 67 -3.29 11.34 8.82
CA ALA A 67 -4.15 11.49 10.00
C ALA A 67 -3.34 11.57 11.32
N ILE A 68 -2.18 10.89 11.41
CA ILE A 68 -1.28 11.01 12.55
C ILE A 68 -0.60 12.38 12.56
N ILE A 69 -0.07 12.83 11.41
CA ILE A 69 0.65 14.10 11.27
C ILE A 69 -0.28 15.28 11.60
N THR A 70 -1.47 15.32 11.01
CA THR A 70 -2.45 16.38 11.28
C THR A 70 -2.82 16.47 12.76
N ARG A 71 -3.06 15.33 13.43
CA ARG A 71 -3.30 15.29 14.88
C ARG A 71 -2.10 15.76 15.71
N TRP A 72 -0.89 15.45 15.26
CA TRP A 72 0.33 15.90 15.93
C TRP A 72 0.49 17.42 15.83
N LEU A 73 0.25 18.00 14.66
CA LEU A 73 0.27 19.45 14.45
C LEU A 73 -0.79 20.16 15.31
N MET A 74 -2.04 19.70 15.32
CA MET A 74 -3.11 20.31 16.14
C MET A 74 -2.82 20.27 17.65
N LYS A 75 -2.13 19.22 18.15
CA LYS A 75 -1.71 19.15 19.56
C LYS A 75 -0.59 20.13 19.90
N LYS A 76 0.23 20.52 18.93
CA LYS A 76 1.34 21.44 19.12
C LYS A 76 0.82 22.87 19.31
N ASP A 77 -0.15 23.29 18.50
CA ASP A 77 -0.72 24.64 18.56
C ASP A 77 -1.41 24.92 19.91
N HIS A 78 -2.10 23.92 20.46
CA HIS A 78 -2.78 24.04 21.76
C HIS A 78 -1.84 24.21 22.97
N LYS A 79 -0.56 23.84 22.84
CA LYS A 79 0.45 23.97 23.92
C LYS A 79 1.25 25.26 23.85
N GLN A 80 1.17 26.02 22.76
CA GLN A 80 1.92 27.27 22.60
C GLN A 80 1.06 28.51 22.92
N GLY A 81 -0.26 28.35 23.01
CA GLY A 81 -1.21 29.41 23.39
C GLY A 81 -1.68 29.38 24.86
N ALA A 82 -1.04 28.58 25.72
CA ALA A 82 -1.30 28.47 27.16
C ALA A 82 0.01 28.70 27.92
#